data_AF-A0A1Q7FDF2-F1
#
_entry.id   AF-A0A1Q7FDF2-F1
#
_cell.length_a   1.000
_cell.length_b   1.000
_cell.length_c   1.000
_cell.angle_alpha   90.00
_cell.angle_beta   90.00
_cell.angle_gamma   90.00
#
_symmetry.space_group_name_H-M   'P 1'
#
loop_
_entity.id
_entity.type
_entity.pdbx_description
1 polymer ?
#
loop_
_entity_poly.entity_id
_entity_poly.type
_entity_poly.pdbx_seq_one_letter_code
_entity_poly.pdbx_strand_id
1 'polypeptide(L)'
;MLDFTPRGKSITVRGREGVIIQAIGEERLTLLELLGVQNANVEIGERLYIGREGRDKVASVLGRLEYNDISQTAKNELSNIVEKIVVANEKRFVEYMNMSQPITPRIHALELIPGIGKTYMMTIIKERDKKKFENFADLQSRVGLRDPAKLVAKRIIEEIMGQARMNLFVRK
;
A
#
# COMPACT_ATOMS: atom_id res chain seq x y z
N MET A 1 -10.41 -3.61 2.82
CA MET A 1 -11.53 -2.94 2.12
C MET A 1 -11.46 -1.45 2.43
N LEU A 2 -11.69 -0.58 1.46
CA LEU A 2 -11.65 0.88 1.61
C LEU A 2 -13.05 1.48 1.75
N ASP A 3 -14.02 1.03 0.95
CA ASP A 3 -15.39 1.52 0.93
C ASP A 3 -16.32 0.51 0.23
N PHE A 4 -17.63 0.65 0.40
CA PHE A 4 -18.63 -0.13 -0.33
C PHE A 4 -19.94 0.62 -0.60
N THR A 5 -20.55 0.29 -1.74
CA THR A 5 -21.85 0.79 -2.17
C THR A 5 -22.81 -0.39 -2.38
N PRO A 6 -23.83 -0.58 -1.52
CA PRO A 6 -24.73 -1.74 -1.59
C PRO A 6 -25.48 -1.90 -2.93
N ARG A 7 -25.78 -0.78 -3.58
CA ARG A 7 -26.43 -0.71 -4.91
C ARG A 7 -25.61 0.18 -5.83
N GLY A 8 -24.38 -0.23 -6.08
CA GLY A 8 -23.45 0.47 -6.96
C GLY A 8 -23.52 -0.04 -8.40
N LYS A 9 -23.05 0.80 -9.32
CA LYS A 9 -22.71 0.40 -10.69
C LYS A 9 -21.20 0.35 -10.80
N SER A 10 -20.68 -0.69 -11.42
CA SER A 10 -19.25 -0.83 -11.67
C SER A 10 -18.78 0.21 -12.67
N ILE A 11 -17.63 0.81 -12.39
CA ILE A 11 -16.94 1.70 -13.32
C ILE A 11 -15.96 0.95 -14.23
N THR A 12 -15.46 -0.22 -13.78
CA THR A 12 -14.50 -1.03 -14.55
C THR A 12 -15.17 -2.00 -15.52
N VAL A 13 -16.39 -2.45 -15.22
CA VAL A 13 -17.16 -3.41 -16.04
C VAL A 13 -18.54 -2.84 -16.34
N ARG A 14 -18.72 -2.35 -17.57
CA ARG A 14 -19.98 -1.75 -18.02
C ARG A 14 -21.17 -2.70 -17.84
N GLY A 15 -22.25 -2.19 -17.26
CA GLY A 15 -23.50 -2.94 -17.06
C GLY A 15 -23.49 -3.88 -15.84
N ARG A 16 -22.39 -3.94 -15.09
CA ARG A 16 -22.32 -4.70 -13.84
C ARG A 16 -22.84 -3.84 -12.69
N GLU A 17 -23.80 -4.37 -11.93
CA GLU A 17 -24.40 -3.71 -10.77
C GLU A 17 -24.44 -4.65 -9.57
N GLY A 18 -24.50 -4.11 -8.36
CA GLY A 18 -24.59 -4.87 -7.12
C GLY A 18 -23.89 -4.19 -5.94
N VAL A 19 -23.41 -4.99 -5.00
CA VAL A 19 -22.56 -4.50 -3.90
C VAL A 19 -21.18 -4.24 -4.48
N ILE A 20 -20.87 -2.98 -4.76
CA ILE A 20 -19.55 -2.58 -5.29
C ILE A 20 -18.65 -2.24 -4.12
N ILE A 21 -17.49 -2.91 -4.05
CA ILE A 21 -16.51 -2.71 -2.99
C ILE A 21 -15.25 -2.12 -3.62
N GLN A 22 -14.72 -1.06 -3.02
CA GLN A 22 -13.40 -0.53 -3.34
C GLN A 22 -12.39 -1.07 -2.34
N ALA A 23 -11.26 -1.58 -2.82
CA ALA A 23 -10.24 -2.21 -1.99
C ALA A 23 -8.82 -1.89 -2.48
N ILE A 24 -7.83 -2.18 -1.63
CA ILE A 24 -6.42 -2.18 -1.99
C ILE A 24 -5.85 -3.58 -1.77
N GLY A 25 -5.09 -4.10 -2.73
CA GLY A 25 -4.38 -5.38 -2.59
C GLY A 25 -3.14 -5.24 -1.70
N GLU A 26 -2.90 -6.19 -0.79
CA GLU A 26 -1.76 -6.11 0.14
C GLU A 26 -0.40 -6.33 -0.54
N GLU A 27 -0.35 -7.21 -1.55
CA GLU A 27 0.89 -7.52 -2.25
C GLU A 27 1.30 -6.43 -3.25
N ARG A 28 0.41 -6.06 -4.17
CA ARG A 28 0.75 -5.12 -5.25
C ARG A 28 0.38 -3.68 -4.96
N LEU A 29 -0.33 -3.42 -3.86
CA LEU A 29 -0.83 -2.10 -3.48
C LEU A 29 -1.71 -1.47 -4.58
N THR A 30 -2.35 -2.33 -5.38
CA THR A 30 -3.23 -1.94 -6.48
C THR A 30 -4.62 -1.67 -5.92
N LEU A 31 -5.23 -0.54 -6.31
CA LEU A 31 -6.64 -0.27 -6.04
C LEU A 31 -7.51 -1.16 -6.95
N LEU A 32 -8.52 -1.77 -6.37
CA LEU A 32 -9.37 -2.75 -7.03
C LEU A 32 -10.85 -2.41 -6.81
N GLU A 33 -11.62 -2.63 -7.87
CA GLU A 33 -13.07 -2.72 -7.79
C GLU A 33 -13.47 -4.19 -7.68
N LEU A 34 -14.27 -4.52 -6.67
CA LEU A 34 -14.75 -5.87 -6.40
C LEU A 34 -16.28 -5.87 -6.42
N LEU A 35 -16.85 -7.01 -6.78
CA LEU A 35 -18.26 -7.31 -6.56
C LEU A 35 -18.39 -8.13 -5.27
N GLY A 36 -19.10 -7.60 -4.29
CA GLY A 36 -19.46 -8.30 -3.07
C GLY A 36 -20.58 -9.31 -3.29
N VAL A 37 -20.66 -10.30 -2.42
CA VAL A 37 -21.82 -11.18 -2.31
C VAL A 37 -22.99 -10.39 -1.70
N GLN A 38 -24.22 -10.61 -2.18
CA GLN A 38 -25.39 -9.94 -1.63
C GLN A 38 -25.55 -10.28 -0.13
N ASN A 39 -25.91 -9.27 0.67
CA ASN A 39 -26.10 -9.39 2.12
C ASN A 39 -24.86 -9.80 2.92
N ALA A 40 -23.67 -9.80 2.31
CA ALA A 40 -22.43 -9.98 3.06
C ALA A 40 -22.19 -8.75 3.95
N ASN A 41 -21.98 -8.97 5.25
CA ASN A 41 -21.50 -7.93 6.15
C ASN A 41 -20.02 -7.69 5.86
N VAL A 42 -19.70 -6.50 5.37
CA VAL A 42 -18.34 -6.06 5.07
C VAL A 42 -18.05 -4.74 5.77
N GLU A 43 -16.88 -4.65 6.39
CA GLU A 43 -16.46 -3.48 7.16
C GLU A 43 -15.25 -2.78 6.53
N ILE A 44 -15.16 -1.47 6.74
CA ILE A 44 -13.98 -0.68 6.35
C ILE A 44 -12.76 -1.21 7.10
N GLY A 45 -11.66 -1.41 6.39
CA GLY A 45 -10.44 -2.00 6.92
C GLY A 45 -10.43 -3.53 6.99
N GLU A 46 -11.54 -4.21 6.66
CA GLU A 46 -11.60 -5.67 6.63
C GLU A 46 -10.70 -6.27 5.52
N ARG A 47 -10.02 -7.37 5.83
CA ARG A 47 -9.28 -8.17 4.85
C ARG A 47 -10.22 -9.10 4.11
N LEU A 48 -10.31 -8.91 2.79
CA LEU A 48 -11.15 -9.73 1.92
C LEU A 48 -10.28 -10.68 1.09
N TYR A 49 -10.61 -11.97 1.13
CA TYR A 49 -9.93 -12.95 0.30
C TYR A 49 -10.42 -12.88 -1.16
N ILE A 50 -9.48 -12.69 -2.10
CA ILE A 50 -9.76 -12.54 -3.55
C ILE A 50 -9.13 -13.63 -4.42
N GLY A 51 -8.57 -14.69 -3.82
CA GLY A 51 -7.99 -15.83 -4.54
C GLY A 51 -9.02 -16.61 -5.36
N ARG A 52 -8.59 -17.62 -6.13
CA ARG A 52 -9.46 -18.28 -7.11
C ARG A 52 -10.63 -19.06 -6.48
N GLU A 53 -10.41 -19.67 -5.32
CA GLU A 53 -11.38 -20.54 -4.63
C GLU A 53 -11.54 -20.13 -3.17
N GLY A 54 -12.70 -20.37 -2.55
CA GLY A 54 -12.92 -20.05 -1.13
C GLY A 54 -13.17 -18.57 -0.84
N ARG A 55 -13.86 -17.86 -1.73
CA ARG A 55 -14.29 -16.48 -1.46
C ARG A 55 -15.65 -16.48 -0.76
N ASP A 56 -15.70 -15.91 0.44
CA ASP A 56 -16.95 -15.86 1.21
C ASP A 56 -17.73 -14.56 0.96
N LYS A 57 -17.02 -13.43 0.86
CA LYS A 57 -17.62 -12.09 0.76
C LYS A 57 -17.44 -11.42 -0.60
N VAL A 58 -16.61 -12.00 -1.48
CA VAL A 58 -16.29 -11.44 -2.81
C VAL A 58 -16.76 -12.39 -3.90
N ALA A 59 -17.71 -11.95 -4.71
CA ALA A 59 -18.18 -12.69 -5.87
C ALA A 59 -17.16 -12.64 -7.02
N SER A 60 -16.63 -11.47 -7.35
CA SER A 60 -15.67 -11.31 -8.44
C SER A 60 -14.76 -10.09 -8.28
N VAL A 61 -13.52 -10.19 -8.76
CA VAL A 61 -12.65 -9.02 -8.98
C VAL A 61 -13.06 -8.41 -10.32
N LEU A 62 -13.54 -7.16 -10.32
CA LEU A 62 -14.06 -6.50 -11.52
C LEU A 62 -12.94 -5.84 -12.31
N GLY A 63 -12.05 -5.12 -11.64
CA GLY A 63 -10.96 -4.43 -12.31
C GLY A 63 -10.06 -3.64 -11.39
N ARG A 64 -9.11 -2.92 -11.99
CA ARG A 64 -8.21 -1.99 -11.29
C ARG A 64 -8.83 -0.59 -11.32
N LEU A 65 -8.54 0.19 -10.29
CA LEU A 65 -8.95 1.59 -10.15
C LEU A 65 -7.72 2.50 -10.12
N GLU A 66 -7.87 3.72 -10.62
CA GLU A 66 -6.93 4.81 -10.34
C GLU A 66 -7.35 5.54 -9.05
N TYR A 67 -6.45 6.32 -8.46
CA TYR A 67 -6.75 7.09 -7.24
C TYR A 67 -7.92 8.08 -7.44
N ASN A 68 -8.10 8.60 -8.66
CA ASN A 68 -9.19 9.53 -8.94
C ASN A 68 -10.56 8.85 -9.01
N ASP A 69 -10.59 7.54 -9.24
CA ASP A 69 -11.81 6.75 -9.41
C ASP A 69 -12.42 6.29 -8.07
N ILE A 70 -11.62 6.28 -7.00
CA ILE A 70 -12.10 5.87 -5.67
C ILE A 70 -12.91 6.98 -4.98
N SER A 71 -13.85 6.57 -4.14
CA SER A 71 -14.75 7.47 -3.41
C SER A 71 -14.01 8.35 -2.41
N GLN A 72 -14.64 9.43 -1.95
CA GLN A 72 -14.03 10.27 -0.90
C GLN A 72 -13.81 9.49 0.40
N THR A 73 -14.74 8.59 0.75
CA THR A 73 -14.59 7.69 1.90
C THR A 73 -13.36 6.79 1.74
N ALA A 74 -13.21 6.15 0.57
CA ALA A 74 -12.05 5.31 0.29
C ALA A 74 -10.73 6.09 0.36
N LYS A 75 -10.70 7.34 -0.13
CA LYS A 75 -9.53 8.23 -0.03
C LYS A 75 -9.17 8.56 1.42
N ASN A 76 -10.17 8.87 2.24
CA ASN A 76 -9.97 9.18 3.65
C ASN A 76 -9.39 7.98 4.42
N GLU A 77 -9.85 6.77 4.11
CA GLU A 77 -9.43 5.54 4.79
C GLU A 77 -8.11 4.97 4.25
N LEU A 78 -7.73 5.34 3.02
CA LEU A 78 -6.57 4.78 2.33
C LEU A 78 -5.28 4.90 3.15
N SER A 79 -5.03 6.08 3.75
CA SER A 79 -3.81 6.32 4.53
C SER A 79 -3.69 5.39 5.74
N ASN A 80 -4.78 5.26 6.51
CA ASN A 80 -4.85 4.39 7.69
C ASN A 80 -4.67 2.91 7.31
N ILE A 81 -5.33 2.48 6.23
CA ILE A 81 -5.29 1.08 5.78
C ILE A 81 -3.92 0.73 5.19
N VAL A 82 -3.29 1.63 4.43
CA VAL A 82 -1.93 1.42 3.92
C VAL A 82 -0.93 1.30 5.07
N GLU A 83 -1.05 2.10 6.12
CA GLU A 83 -0.19 1.97 7.32
C GLU A 83 -0.36 0.59 7.97
N LYS A 84 -1.60 0.11 8.14
CA LYS A 84 -1.87 -1.25 8.63
C LYS A 84 -1.26 -2.34 7.74
N ILE A 85 -1.33 -2.18 6.42
CA ILE A 85 -0.71 -3.12 5.47
C ILE A 85 0.81 -3.11 5.63
N VAL A 86 1.43 -1.94 5.79
CA VAL A 86 2.88 -1.83 5.99
C VAL A 86 3.33 -2.51 7.27
N VAL A 87 2.63 -2.27 8.39
CA VAL A 87 2.93 -2.90 9.67
C VAL A 87 2.74 -4.41 9.60
N ALA A 88 1.64 -4.89 9.02
CA ALA A 88 1.38 -6.32 8.92
C ALA A 88 2.35 -7.05 7.97
N ASN A 89 2.95 -6.34 7.02
CA ASN A 89 3.93 -6.87 6.08
C ASN A 89 5.33 -6.29 6.33
N GLU A 90 5.66 -5.99 7.59
CA GLU A 90 6.90 -5.31 8.01
C GLU A 90 8.15 -5.89 7.35
N LYS A 91 8.29 -7.23 7.36
CA LYS A 91 9.45 -7.93 6.79
C LYS A 91 9.75 -7.50 5.36
N ARG A 92 8.73 -7.36 4.51
CA ARG A 92 8.87 -6.94 3.10
C ARG A 92 9.47 -5.55 2.99
N PHE A 93 9.01 -4.61 3.80
CA PHE A 93 9.44 -3.22 3.73
C PHE A 93 10.81 -3.02 4.40
N VAL A 94 11.10 -3.77 5.46
CA VAL A 94 12.42 -3.80 6.08
C VAL A 94 13.46 -4.41 5.13
N GLU A 95 13.11 -5.49 4.44
CA GLU A 95 13.94 -6.08 3.39
C GLU A 95 14.23 -5.08 2.26
N TYR A 96 13.23 -4.29 1.87
CA TYR A 96 13.45 -3.19 0.92
C TYR A 96 14.51 -2.19 1.42
N MET A 97 14.43 -1.74 2.68
CA MET A 97 15.44 -0.83 3.26
C MET A 97 16.84 -1.46 3.29
N ASN A 98 16.91 -2.76 3.55
CA ASN A 98 18.14 -3.53 3.58
C ASN A 98 18.80 -3.73 2.21
N MET A 99 18.00 -3.81 1.15
CA MET A 99 18.44 -4.12 -0.20
C MET A 99 18.48 -2.91 -1.14
N SER A 100 17.82 -1.80 -0.80
CA SER A 100 17.68 -0.63 -1.66
C SER A 100 19.01 -0.11 -2.19
N GLN A 101 19.05 0.25 -3.48
CA GLN A 101 20.26 0.71 -4.17
C GLN A 101 20.08 2.13 -4.74
N PRO A 102 21.18 2.77 -5.19
CA PRO A 102 21.09 3.91 -6.08
C PRO A 102 20.25 3.58 -7.32
N ILE A 103 19.31 4.47 -7.67
CA ILE A 103 18.51 4.31 -8.88
C ILE A 103 19.17 5.04 -10.05
N THR A 104 19.80 6.18 -9.76
CA THR A 104 20.69 6.88 -10.67
C THR A 104 21.96 7.26 -9.91
N PRO A 105 23.04 7.67 -10.59
CA PRO A 105 24.26 8.16 -9.92
C PRO A 105 24.02 9.32 -8.94
N ARG A 106 22.89 10.03 -9.05
CA ARG A 106 22.55 11.19 -8.22
C ARG A 106 21.42 10.96 -7.22
N ILE A 107 20.67 9.86 -7.33
CA ILE A 107 19.45 9.62 -6.54
C ILE A 107 19.48 8.20 -5.99
N HIS A 108 19.44 8.10 -4.66
CA HIS A 108 19.25 6.83 -3.97
C HIS A 108 17.76 6.53 -3.74
N ALA A 109 17.36 5.26 -3.85
CA ALA A 109 15.97 4.84 -3.66
C ALA A 109 15.40 5.27 -2.30
N LEU A 110 16.19 5.14 -1.23
CA LEU A 110 15.83 5.56 0.13
C LEU A 110 15.45 7.04 0.22
N GLU A 111 16.09 7.91 -0.56
CA GLU A 111 15.82 9.36 -0.52
C GLU A 111 14.44 9.71 -1.09
N LEU A 112 13.83 8.78 -1.82
CA LEU A 112 12.48 8.97 -2.34
C LEU A 112 11.41 8.69 -1.29
N ILE A 113 11.77 8.10 -0.14
CA ILE A 113 10.84 7.94 0.98
C ILE A 113 10.73 9.28 1.72
N PRO A 114 9.54 9.87 1.85
CA PRO A 114 9.37 11.16 2.51
C PRO A 114 9.97 11.15 3.91
N GLY A 115 10.74 12.20 4.24
CA GLY A 115 11.44 12.33 5.52
C GLY A 115 12.84 11.71 5.55
N ILE A 116 13.23 10.91 4.55
CA ILE A 116 14.59 10.37 4.44
C ILE A 116 15.42 11.29 3.54
N GLY A 117 16.13 12.25 4.14
CA GLY A 117 17.15 13.03 3.45
C GLY A 117 18.51 12.32 3.38
N LYS A 118 19.51 13.00 2.82
CA LYS A 118 20.88 12.47 2.68
C LYS A 118 21.48 11.93 3.98
N THR A 119 21.29 12.65 5.09
CA THR A 119 21.80 12.25 6.41
C THR A 119 21.22 10.91 6.86
N TYR A 120 19.90 10.74 6.79
CA TYR A 120 19.26 9.48 7.14
C TYR A 120 19.64 8.37 6.16
N MET A 121 19.65 8.64 4.86
CA MET A 121 20.05 7.67 3.85
C MET A 121 21.46 7.12 4.11
N MET A 122 22.44 7.98 4.36
CA MET A 122 23.81 7.55 4.67
C MET A 122 23.89 6.76 5.97
N THR A 123 23.10 7.14 6.99
CA THR A 123 23.04 6.43 8.26
C THR A 123 22.43 5.02 8.08
N ILE A 124 21.35 4.90 7.30
CA ILE A 124 20.72 3.62 6.96
C ILE A 124 21.70 2.70 6.24
N ILE A 125 22.45 3.21 5.27
CA ILE A 125 23.47 2.44 4.53
C ILE A 125 24.58 1.97 5.47
N LYS A 126 25.14 2.89 6.27
CA LYS A 126 26.19 2.55 7.23
C LYS A 126 25.76 1.48 8.23
N GLU A 127 24.53 1.58 8.74
CA GLU A 127 24.00 0.63 9.71
C GLU A 127 23.70 -0.74 9.06
N ARG A 128 23.01 -0.78 7.93
CA ARG A 128 22.71 -2.07 7.28
C ARG A 128 23.96 -2.83 6.81
N ASP A 129 25.05 -2.13 6.53
CA ASP A 129 26.33 -2.74 6.13
C ASP A 129 27.03 -3.43 7.32
N LYS A 130 26.79 -2.97 8.55
CA LYS A 130 27.22 -3.69 9.76
C LYS A 130 26.37 -4.93 10.01
N LYS A 131 25.04 -4.75 9.96
CA LYS A 131 24.03 -5.80 10.16
C LYS A 131 22.72 -5.34 9.54
N LYS A 132 22.09 -6.21 8.75
CA LYS A 132 20.76 -5.97 8.19
C LYS A 132 19.73 -5.73 9.30
N PHE A 133 18.78 -4.84 9.05
CA PHE A 133 17.69 -4.55 9.96
C PHE A 133 16.73 -5.75 10.05
N GLU A 134 16.27 -6.07 11.25
CA GLU A 134 15.35 -7.19 11.48
C GLU A 134 13.87 -6.76 11.39
N ASN A 135 13.57 -5.56 11.89
CA ASN A 135 12.23 -4.99 11.94
C ASN A 135 12.29 -3.44 11.96
N PHE A 136 11.15 -2.77 11.94
CA PHE A 136 11.05 -1.32 12.00
C PHE A 136 11.57 -0.74 13.32
N ALA A 137 11.42 -1.44 14.43
CA ALA A 137 11.93 -0.99 15.73
C ALA A 137 13.47 -0.99 15.76
N ASP A 138 14.12 -2.01 15.18
CA ASP A 138 15.57 -2.08 15.01
C ASP A 138 16.07 -0.93 14.13
N LEU A 139 15.41 -0.70 12.99
CA LEU A 139 15.70 0.44 12.10
C LEU A 139 15.58 1.78 12.85
N GLN A 140 14.48 1.99 13.56
CA GLN A 140 14.26 3.23 14.33
C GLN A 140 15.32 3.43 15.42
N SER A 141 15.67 2.38 16.17
CA SER A 141 16.63 2.48 17.27
C SER A 141 18.05 2.79 16.79
N ARG A 142 18.48 2.19 15.68
CA ARG A 142 19.86 2.32 15.16
C ARG A 142 20.08 3.56 14.32
N VAL A 143 19.05 4.00 13.59
CA VAL A 143 19.12 5.15 12.69
C VAL A 143 18.59 6.43 13.34
N GLY A 144 17.76 6.31 14.38
CA GLY A 144 17.01 7.43 14.96
C GLY A 144 15.83 7.89 14.09
N LEU A 145 15.47 7.12 13.07
CA LEU A 145 14.40 7.43 12.14
C LEU A 145 13.04 7.17 12.80
N ARG A 146 12.28 8.24 13.08
CA ARG A 146 10.97 8.14 13.74
C ARG A 146 9.90 7.58 12.79
N ASP A 147 9.09 6.67 13.31
CA ASP A 147 7.93 6.08 12.64
C ASP A 147 8.20 5.58 11.21
N PRO A 148 9.19 4.68 10.99
CA PRO A 148 9.57 4.25 9.65
C PRO A 148 8.42 3.62 8.86
N ALA A 149 7.51 2.90 9.53
CA ALA A 149 6.29 2.36 8.91
C ALA A 149 5.40 3.46 8.30
N LYS A 150 5.25 4.61 9.01
CA LYS A 150 4.47 5.75 8.50
C LYS A 150 5.14 6.41 7.30
N LEU A 151 6.47 6.50 7.29
CA LEU A 151 7.20 7.08 6.16
C LEU A 151 7.06 6.22 4.90
N VAL A 152 7.14 4.90 5.06
CA VAL A 152 6.86 3.95 3.98
C VAL A 152 5.40 4.06 3.51
N ALA A 153 4.45 4.13 4.44
CA ALA A 153 3.03 4.32 4.10
C ALA A 153 2.78 5.61 3.31
N LYS A 154 3.36 6.74 3.74
CA LYS A 154 3.31 8.01 3.01
C LYS A 154 3.85 7.88 1.59
N ARG A 155 4.98 7.19 1.42
CA ARG A 155 5.54 6.94 0.09
C ARG A 155 4.59 6.13 -0.80
N ILE A 156 3.98 5.07 -0.26
CA ILE A 156 3.00 4.27 -0.99
C ILE A 156 1.81 5.13 -1.45
N ILE A 157 1.32 6.03 -0.59
CA ILE A 157 0.24 6.95 -0.94
C ILE A 157 0.64 7.89 -2.08
N GLU A 158 1.83 8.49 -2.05
CA GLU A 158 2.35 9.34 -3.14
C GLU A 158 2.41 8.59 -4.49
N GLU A 159 2.76 7.30 -4.44
CA GLU A 159 2.80 6.42 -5.62
C GLU A 159 1.41 6.06 -6.14
N ILE A 160 0.47 5.75 -5.25
CA ILE A 160 -0.94 5.48 -5.61
C ILE A 160 -1.58 6.73 -6.23
N MET A 161 -1.29 7.92 -5.70
CA MET A 161 -1.77 9.20 -6.21
C MET A 161 -1.13 9.60 -7.55
N GLY A 162 -0.11 8.88 -8.03
CA GLY A 162 0.62 9.23 -9.24
C GLY A 162 1.49 10.50 -9.11
N GLN A 163 1.76 10.94 -7.87
CA GLN A 163 2.59 12.12 -7.60
C GLN A 163 4.09 11.76 -7.57
N ALA A 164 4.41 10.48 -7.38
CA ALA A 164 5.79 10.00 -7.43
C ALA A 164 6.31 9.97 -8.88
N ARG A 165 7.47 10.59 -9.13
CA ARG A 165 8.16 10.49 -10.42
C ARG A 165 8.57 9.06 -10.79
N MET A 166 8.67 8.18 -9.79
CA MET A 166 9.07 6.78 -9.95
C MET A 166 8.49 5.96 -8.81
N ASN A 167 7.99 4.77 -9.10
CA ASN A 167 7.42 3.90 -8.08
C ASN A 167 8.47 2.98 -7.48
N LEU A 168 8.45 2.83 -6.16
CA LEU A 168 9.25 1.88 -5.40
C LEU A 168 8.46 0.64 -5.02
N PHE A 169 7.19 0.83 -4.63
CA PHE A 169 6.37 -0.18 -3.99
C PHE A 169 5.16 -0.57 -4.84
N VAL A 170 4.49 0.42 -5.45
CA VAL A 170 3.27 0.23 -6.22
C VAL A 170 3.62 -0.19 -7.65
N ARG A 171 3.19 -1.39 -8.04
CA ARG A 171 3.38 -1.88 -9.41
C ARG A 171 2.15 -1.53 -10.24
N LYS A 172 2.34 -0.78 -11.33
CA LYS A 172 1.32 -0.57 -12.36
C LYS A 172 1.18 -1.83 -13.23
#